data_AF-C1F1P5-F1
#
_entry.id   AF-C1F1P5-F1
#
_cell.length_a   1.000
_cell.length_b   1.000
_cell.length_c   1.000
_cell.angle_alpha   90.00
_cell.angle_beta   90.00
_cell.angle_gamma   90.00
#
_symmetry.space_group_name_H-M   'P 1'
#
loop_
_entity.id
_entity.type
_entity.pdbx_description
1 polymer ?
#
loop_
_entity_poly.entity_id
_entity_poly.type
_entity_poly.pdbx_seq_one_letter_code
_entity_poly.pdbx_strand_id
1 'polypeptide(L)'
;MSKRKNSEGQKLLFFPDAPLAQKPDVETGSTMLARPQSALQPFRPLPSSLNCELVISGTYRKDFETLKRTYEEFRDLGCDVLSPSSVTIVSEDDGFVYMKGEEQETPTRIEERHLSAIQKSNFVWLHAPNGYVGPTSALEIGFAHAAGVPVFAMELPNEPVFRSFVQLVGSPSDILSTHLHNAPPPAPALKAFQEYYRRAAIQRGYSKEGPKECLLLMVEEVGELARAVRKREKLVRHASYEAVSESHELADVFLYVVHMANVLGIDLADVVRDKETLNITKFLATMG
;
A
#
# COMPACT_ATOMS: atom_id res chain seq x y z
N MET A 1 0.61 18.43 51.85
CA MET A 1 -0.79 18.01 51.60
C MET A 1 -1.37 18.96 50.56
N SER A 2 -1.52 18.50 49.30
CA SER A 2 -2.82 18.09 48.68
C SER A 2 -3.59 19.32 48.16
N LYS A 3 -3.90 19.55 46.87
CA LYS A 3 -4.06 18.75 45.65
C LYS A 3 -3.75 19.62 44.41
N ARG A 4 -3.07 19.07 43.40
CA ARG A 4 -2.98 19.66 42.04
C ARG A 4 -4.17 19.17 41.20
N LYS A 5 -4.74 20.10 40.42
CA LYS A 5 -5.85 19.92 39.48
C LYS A 5 -5.54 18.87 38.42
N ASN A 6 -6.51 18.00 38.14
CA ASN A 6 -6.55 17.16 36.94
C ASN A 6 -6.63 18.07 35.70
N SER A 7 -5.74 17.85 34.73
CA SER A 7 -5.87 18.36 33.38
C SER A 7 -6.79 17.41 32.59
N GLU A 8 -8.03 17.84 32.38
CA GLU A 8 -8.91 17.27 31.37
C GLU A 8 -8.37 17.62 29.99
N GLY A 9 -8.17 16.62 29.13
CA GLY A 9 -7.62 16.83 27.79
C GLY A 9 -7.30 15.57 26.97
N GLN A 10 -7.46 14.35 27.52
CA GLN A 10 -7.38 13.14 26.71
C GLN A 10 -8.67 12.99 25.88
N LYS A 11 -8.69 13.53 24.67
CA LYS A 11 -9.69 13.18 23.66
C LYS A 11 -9.33 11.81 23.07
N LEU A 12 -9.69 10.75 23.81
CA LEU A 12 -9.77 9.40 23.28
C LEU A 12 -10.79 9.34 22.12
N LEU A 13 -10.39 8.71 21.02
CA LEU A 13 -11.21 8.42 19.84
C LEU A 13 -12.46 7.61 20.25
N PHE A 14 -13.64 8.21 20.09
CA PHE A 14 -14.93 7.51 20.11
C PHE A 14 -15.66 7.79 18.80
N PHE A 15 -16.11 6.73 18.12
CA PHE A 15 -16.94 6.78 16.93
C PHE A 15 -18.43 6.79 17.33
N PRO A 16 -19.23 7.79 16.96
CA PRO A 16 -20.68 7.72 17.10
C PRO A 16 -21.33 7.03 15.89
N ASP A 17 -22.42 6.30 16.15
CA ASP A 17 -23.37 5.67 15.20
C ASP A 17 -23.06 4.26 14.67
N ALA A 18 -22.66 3.35 15.57
CA ALA A 18 -23.12 1.96 15.47
C ALA A 18 -24.49 1.86 16.16
N PRO A 19 -25.48 1.12 15.61
CA PRO A 19 -26.78 0.95 16.27
C PRO A 19 -26.57 0.39 17.68
N LEU A 20 -27.25 1.00 18.66
CA LEU A 20 -27.23 0.58 20.06
C LEU A 20 -27.62 -0.89 20.13
N ALA A 21 -26.63 -1.76 20.30
CA ALA A 21 -26.86 -3.14 20.67
C ALA A 21 -27.66 -3.12 21.98
N GLN A 22 -28.87 -3.70 21.94
CA GLN A 22 -29.68 -3.94 23.12
C GLN A 22 -28.79 -4.64 24.16
N LYS A 23 -28.85 -4.18 25.41
CA LYS A 23 -28.15 -4.82 26.52
C LYS A 23 -28.50 -6.31 26.51
N PRO A 24 -27.54 -7.22 26.34
CA PRO A 24 -27.83 -8.62 26.58
C PRO A 24 -28.02 -8.79 28.09
N ASP A 25 -29.11 -9.46 28.44
CA ASP A 25 -29.35 -9.96 29.78
C ASP A 25 -28.15 -10.77 30.28
N VAL A 26 -27.89 -10.63 31.58
CA VAL A 26 -26.88 -11.40 32.30
C VAL A 26 -27.33 -12.85 32.31
N GLU A 27 -26.88 -13.63 31.32
CA GLU A 27 -26.79 -15.09 31.45
C GLU A 27 -25.42 -15.58 30.99
N THR A 28 -24.94 -16.50 31.81
CA THR A 28 -23.62 -17.11 31.90
C THR A 28 -23.09 -17.75 30.61
N GLY A 29 -21.81 -17.51 30.33
CA GLY A 29 -20.96 -18.40 29.53
C GLY A 29 -20.86 -18.03 28.05
N SER A 30 -19.86 -17.24 27.68
CA SER A 30 -19.40 -17.14 26.28
C SER A 30 -17.95 -16.69 26.24
N THR A 31 -17.11 -17.55 25.67
CA THR A 31 -15.67 -17.42 25.49
C THR A 31 -15.36 -16.19 24.62
N MET A 32 -14.74 -15.17 25.21
CA MET A 32 -14.17 -14.04 24.46
C MET A 32 -13.07 -14.57 23.55
N LEU A 33 -13.28 -14.53 22.23
CA LEU A 33 -12.20 -14.70 21.25
C LEU A 33 -11.24 -13.51 21.40
N ALA A 34 -10.10 -13.75 22.04
CA ALA A 34 -9.01 -12.79 22.14
C ALA A 34 -8.56 -12.37 20.74
N ARG A 35 -8.58 -11.06 20.44
CA ARG A 35 -7.83 -10.51 19.30
C ARG A 35 -6.36 -10.89 19.48
N PRO A 36 -5.70 -11.50 18.50
CA PRO A 36 -4.27 -11.77 18.62
C PRO A 36 -3.54 -10.42 18.74
N GLN A 37 -2.90 -10.21 19.88
CA GLN A 37 -1.89 -9.18 20.04
C GLN A 37 -0.80 -9.48 19.02
N SER A 38 -0.72 -8.69 17.95
CA SER A 38 0.39 -8.79 17.00
C SER A 38 1.65 -8.38 17.74
N ALA A 39 2.45 -9.38 18.13
CA ALA A 39 3.77 -9.14 18.68
C ALA A 39 4.58 -8.37 17.63
N LEU A 40 5.02 -7.16 17.99
CA LEU A 40 5.87 -6.35 17.10
C LEU A 40 7.12 -7.15 16.73
N GLN A 41 7.36 -7.31 15.43
CA GLN A 41 8.49 -8.06 14.92
C GLN A 41 9.82 -7.33 15.22
N PRO A 42 10.90 -8.06 15.51
CA PRO A 42 12.22 -7.47 15.71
C PRO A 42 12.69 -6.75 14.44
N PHE A 43 13.46 -5.67 14.62
CA PHE A 43 14.04 -4.88 13.53
C PHE A 43 14.80 -5.78 12.55
N ARG A 44 14.35 -5.82 11.30
CA ARG A 44 14.95 -6.61 10.22
C ARG A 44 15.58 -5.64 9.21
N PRO A 45 16.91 -5.70 8.96
CA PRO A 45 17.52 -4.84 7.96
C PRO A 45 16.91 -5.16 6.58
N LEU A 46 16.71 -4.11 5.77
CA LEU A 46 16.21 -4.25 4.40
C LEU A 46 17.19 -5.09 3.55
N PRO A 47 16.70 -5.94 2.64
CA PRO A 47 17.55 -6.74 1.76
C PRO A 47 18.43 -5.86 0.85
N SER A 48 19.58 -6.40 0.43
CA SER A 48 20.60 -5.70 -0.36
C SER A 48 20.27 -5.55 -1.84
N SER A 49 19.22 -6.20 -2.34
CA SER A 49 18.71 -6.12 -3.71
C SER A 49 17.20 -6.35 -3.70
N LEU A 50 16.45 -5.69 -4.60
CA LEU A 50 15.07 -6.07 -4.85
C LEU A 50 15.04 -7.40 -5.61
N ASN A 51 14.24 -8.35 -5.13
CA ASN A 51 13.86 -9.51 -5.92
C ASN A 51 12.91 -9.06 -7.03
N CYS A 52 13.00 -9.65 -8.22
CA CYS A 52 12.06 -9.36 -9.30
C CYS A 52 10.72 -10.06 -9.00
N GLU A 53 9.75 -9.32 -8.47
CA GLU A 53 8.40 -9.81 -8.15
C GLU A 53 7.37 -9.12 -9.07
N LEU A 54 6.56 -9.88 -9.80
CA LEU A 54 5.63 -9.34 -10.78
C LEU A 54 4.26 -9.99 -10.73
N VAL A 55 3.26 -9.28 -11.26
CA VAL A 55 1.93 -9.83 -11.55
C VAL A 55 1.69 -9.79 -13.04
N ILE A 56 1.10 -10.83 -13.60
CA ILE A 56 0.58 -10.82 -14.97
C ILE A 56 -0.92 -10.60 -14.89
N SER A 57 -1.41 -9.54 -15.52
CA SER A 57 -2.82 -9.18 -15.64
C SER A 57 -3.23 -9.22 -17.11
N GLY A 58 -4.53 -9.23 -17.41
CA GLY A 58 -5.00 -9.16 -18.80
C GLY A 58 -6.00 -10.24 -19.19
N THR A 59 -6.05 -10.58 -20.48
CA THR A 59 -7.02 -11.53 -21.00
C THR A 59 -6.45 -12.94 -21.15
N TYR A 60 -6.82 -13.84 -20.24
CA TYR A 60 -6.36 -15.25 -20.34
C TYR A 60 -7.06 -16.08 -21.43
N ARG A 61 -8.09 -15.52 -22.07
CA ARG A 61 -8.84 -16.20 -23.14
C ARG A 61 -8.28 -15.93 -24.53
N LYS A 62 -7.54 -14.84 -24.70
CA LYS A 62 -7.00 -14.42 -26.01
C LYS A 62 -5.50 -14.63 -26.02
N ASP A 63 -5.01 -15.26 -27.08
CA ASP A 63 -3.59 -15.52 -27.28
C ASP A 63 -2.89 -16.16 -26.06
N PHE A 64 -3.46 -17.28 -25.63
CA PHE A 64 -3.00 -18.02 -24.45
C PHE A 64 -1.57 -18.57 -24.60
N GLU A 65 -1.15 -18.91 -25.82
CA GLU A 65 0.22 -19.38 -26.08
C GLU A 65 1.26 -18.30 -25.79
N THR A 66 0.99 -17.05 -26.17
CA THR A 66 1.87 -15.92 -25.84
C THR A 66 1.88 -15.63 -24.34
N LEU A 67 0.73 -15.70 -23.66
CA LEU A 67 0.66 -15.58 -22.20
C LEU A 67 1.55 -16.62 -21.51
N LYS A 68 1.39 -17.89 -21.89
CA LYS A 68 2.16 -19.00 -21.31
C LYS A 68 3.66 -18.82 -21.55
N ARG A 69 4.06 -18.47 -22.78
CA ARG A 69 5.46 -18.18 -23.11
C ARG A 69 6.02 -17.05 -22.25
N THR A 70 5.25 -15.97 -22.09
CA THR A 70 5.69 -14.82 -21.29
C THR A 70 5.83 -15.18 -19.82
N TYR A 71 4.91 -15.99 -19.28
CA TYR A 71 5.01 -16.52 -17.92
C TYR A 71 6.28 -17.36 -17.72
N GLU A 72 6.59 -18.26 -18.66
CA GLU A 72 7.81 -19.07 -18.62
C GLU A 72 9.07 -18.21 -18.76
N GLU A 73 9.07 -17.24 -19.68
CA GLU A 73 10.18 -16.31 -19.90
C GLU A 73 10.54 -15.52 -18.63
N PHE A 74 9.54 -14.95 -17.93
CA PHE A 74 9.81 -14.26 -16.67
C PHE A 74 10.43 -15.17 -15.60
N ARG A 75 10.00 -16.43 -15.53
CA ARG A 75 10.57 -17.40 -14.59
C ARG A 75 12.00 -17.77 -14.96
N ASP A 76 12.29 -17.92 -16.24
CA ASP A 76 13.64 -18.19 -16.74
C ASP A 76 14.59 -17.01 -16.50
N LEU A 77 14.06 -15.79 -16.50
CA LEU A 77 14.78 -14.56 -16.12
C LEU A 77 14.97 -14.42 -14.59
N GLY A 78 14.46 -15.35 -13.79
CA GLY A 78 14.60 -15.36 -12.34
C GLY A 78 13.60 -14.49 -11.58
N CYS A 79 12.48 -14.12 -12.22
CA CYS A 79 11.41 -13.39 -11.56
C CYS A 79 10.38 -14.33 -10.89
N ASP A 80 9.85 -13.86 -9.77
CA ASP A 80 8.75 -14.47 -9.05
C ASP A 80 7.41 -13.89 -9.57
N VAL A 81 6.63 -14.71 -10.26
CA VAL A 81 5.27 -14.37 -10.68
C VAL A 81 4.33 -14.59 -9.50
N LEU A 82 3.91 -13.51 -8.85
CA LEU A 82 3.04 -13.54 -7.66
C LEU A 82 1.59 -13.90 -8.00
N SER A 83 1.14 -13.54 -9.20
CA SER A 83 -0.17 -13.91 -9.74
C SER A 83 -0.14 -13.80 -11.28
N PRO A 84 -0.79 -14.71 -12.03
CA PRO A 84 -1.54 -15.87 -11.56
C PRO A 84 -0.59 -16.95 -10.98
N SER A 85 -1.14 -17.82 -10.12
CA SER A 85 -0.36 -18.89 -9.47
C SER A 85 0.07 -19.99 -10.44
N SER A 86 -0.67 -20.13 -11.53
CA SER A 86 -0.39 -20.99 -12.66
C SER A 86 -1.03 -20.38 -13.90
N VAL A 87 -0.52 -20.73 -15.08
CA VAL A 87 -1.18 -20.44 -16.36
C VAL A 87 -1.89 -21.66 -16.92
N THR A 88 -1.96 -22.79 -16.20
CA THR A 88 -2.66 -23.99 -16.67
C THR A 88 -4.14 -23.89 -16.32
N ILE A 89 -5.00 -23.74 -17.33
CA ILE A 89 -6.46 -23.73 -17.16
C ILE A 89 -6.96 -25.14 -16.81
N VAL A 90 -7.77 -25.26 -15.76
CA VAL A 90 -8.36 -26.53 -15.31
C VAL A 90 -9.86 -26.58 -15.59
N SER A 91 -10.58 -25.50 -15.35
CA SER A 91 -12.02 -25.43 -15.60
C SER A 91 -12.48 -24.00 -15.86
N GLU A 92 -13.70 -23.86 -16.39
CA GLU A 92 -14.39 -22.58 -16.55
C GLU A 92 -15.82 -22.74 -16.03
N ASP A 93 -16.26 -21.80 -15.19
CA ASP A 93 -17.63 -21.75 -14.67
C ASP A 93 -18.16 -20.31 -14.74
N ASP A 94 -19.34 -20.12 -15.35
CA ASP A 94 -19.95 -18.80 -15.62
C ASP A 94 -18.99 -17.77 -16.25
N GLY A 95 -18.13 -18.24 -17.16
CA GLY A 95 -17.10 -17.42 -17.80
C GLY A 95 -15.86 -17.14 -16.91
N PHE A 96 -15.82 -17.59 -15.66
CA PHE A 96 -14.64 -17.46 -14.82
C PHE A 96 -13.69 -18.63 -15.07
N VAL A 97 -12.43 -18.32 -15.38
CA VAL A 97 -11.39 -19.31 -15.69
C VAL A 97 -10.63 -19.67 -14.42
N TYR A 98 -10.60 -20.96 -14.07
CA TYR A 98 -9.84 -21.47 -12.93
C TYR A 98 -8.51 -22.03 -13.39
N MET A 99 -7.43 -21.51 -12.80
CA MET A 99 -6.10 -22.05 -13.01
C MET A 99 -5.83 -23.21 -12.05
N LYS A 100 -4.82 -24.02 -12.37
CA LYS A 100 -4.37 -25.11 -11.52
C LYS A 100 -3.95 -24.57 -10.14
N GLY A 101 -4.56 -25.10 -9.08
CA GLY A 101 -4.39 -24.65 -7.70
C GLY A 101 -5.46 -23.68 -7.20
N GLU A 102 -6.41 -23.28 -8.04
CA GLU A 102 -7.51 -22.36 -7.72
C GLU A 102 -8.88 -23.05 -7.71
N GLU A 103 -8.93 -24.38 -7.93
CA GLU A 103 -10.16 -25.15 -8.16
C GLU A 103 -11.14 -25.13 -6.97
N GLN A 104 -10.66 -24.84 -5.76
CA GLN A 104 -11.45 -24.77 -4.54
C GLN A 104 -11.68 -23.34 -4.03
N GLU A 105 -11.16 -22.33 -4.75
CA GLU A 105 -11.27 -20.93 -4.36
C GLU A 105 -12.51 -20.30 -4.99
N THR A 106 -12.99 -19.20 -4.40
CA THR A 106 -14.07 -18.40 -5.00
C THR A 106 -13.49 -17.35 -5.95
N PRO A 107 -14.21 -16.95 -7.01
CA PRO A 107 -13.77 -15.87 -7.91
C PRO A 107 -13.34 -14.61 -7.18
N THR A 108 -14.11 -14.19 -6.16
CA THR A 108 -13.80 -13.02 -5.33
C THR A 108 -12.49 -13.17 -4.56
N ARG A 109 -12.22 -14.35 -4.00
CA ARG A 109 -11.00 -14.58 -3.23
C ARG A 109 -9.77 -14.71 -4.12
N ILE A 110 -9.93 -15.23 -5.33
CA ILE A 110 -8.88 -15.22 -6.36
C ILE A 110 -8.56 -13.77 -6.74
N GLU A 111 -9.57 -12.95 -7.00
CA GLU A 111 -9.40 -11.52 -7.32
C GLU A 111 -8.75 -10.75 -6.16
N GLU A 112 -9.19 -10.94 -4.92
CA GLU A 112 -8.58 -10.31 -3.74
C GLU A 112 -7.10 -10.69 -3.58
N ARG A 113 -6.75 -11.95 -3.85
CA ARG A 113 -5.36 -12.40 -3.85
C ARG A 113 -4.57 -11.76 -4.99
N HIS A 114 -5.18 -11.59 -6.17
CA HIS A 114 -4.57 -10.93 -7.32
C HIS A 114 -4.28 -9.46 -7.02
N LEU A 115 -5.26 -8.70 -6.52
CA LEU A 115 -5.07 -7.30 -6.12
C LEU A 115 -4.04 -7.16 -5.00
N SER A 116 -4.02 -8.07 -4.02
CA SER A 116 -2.97 -8.08 -2.99
C SER A 116 -1.58 -8.36 -3.56
N ALA A 117 -1.49 -9.19 -4.60
CA ALA A 117 -0.24 -9.46 -5.30
C ALA A 117 0.23 -8.21 -6.07
N ILE A 118 -0.68 -7.47 -6.71
CA ILE A 118 -0.35 -6.20 -7.39
C ILE A 118 0.32 -5.23 -6.41
N GLN A 119 -0.22 -5.06 -5.19
CA GLN A 119 0.37 -4.14 -4.20
C GLN A 119 1.79 -4.52 -3.76
N LYS A 120 2.16 -5.79 -3.89
CA LYS A 120 3.45 -6.32 -3.45
C LYS A 120 4.46 -6.41 -4.58
N SER A 121 4.00 -6.43 -5.83
CA SER A 121 4.87 -6.57 -6.98
C SER A 121 5.64 -5.29 -7.26
N ASN A 122 6.77 -5.43 -7.95
CA ASN A 122 7.51 -4.29 -8.47
C ASN A 122 6.82 -3.70 -9.71
N PHE A 123 6.08 -4.53 -10.46
CA PHE A 123 5.31 -4.11 -11.62
C PHE A 123 4.19 -5.09 -11.96
N VAL A 124 3.30 -4.65 -12.84
CA VAL A 124 2.31 -5.48 -13.53
C VAL A 124 2.69 -5.62 -15.00
N TRP A 125 2.69 -6.84 -15.51
CA TRP A 125 2.74 -7.13 -16.93
C TRP A 125 1.33 -7.32 -17.48
N LEU A 126 0.92 -6.49 -18.42
CA LEU A 126 -0.40 -6.53 -19.04
C LEU A 126 -0.35 -7.34 -20.34
N HIS A 127 -0.99 -8.51 -20.32
CA HIS A 127 -1.28 -9.31 -21.51
C HIS A 127 -2.55 -8.80 -22.21
N ALA A 128 -2.35 -7.89 -23.17
CA ALA A 128 -3.42 -7.25 -23.94
C ALA A 128 -3.24 -7.46 -25.46
N PRO A 129 -3.36 -8.71 -25.96
CA PRO A 129 -3.19 -9.00 -27.39
C PRO A 129 -4.14 -8.17 -28.25
N ASN A 130 -3.61 -7.57 -29.31
CA ASN A 130 -4.28 -6.61 -30.19
C ASN A 130 -4.84 -5.39 -29.42
N GLY A 131 -4.21 -5.01 -28.31
CA GLY A 131 -4.62 -3.91 -27.44
C GLY A 131 -5.94 -4.13 -26.68
N TYR A 132 -6.45 -5.35 -26.58
CA TYR A 132 -7.71 -5.63 -25.87
C TYR A 132 -7.54 -5.61 -24.34
N VAL A 133 -8.40 -4.85 -23.66
CA VAL A 133 -8.49 -4.80 -22.20
C VAL A 133 -9.91 -5.17 -21.80
N GLY A 134 -10.06 -6.21 -20.97
CA GLY A 134 -11.36 -6.62 -20.42
C GLY A 134 -11.74 -5.85 -19.15
N PRO A 135 -12.99 -6.02 -18.63
CA PRO A 135 -13.43 -5.32 -17.42
C PRO A 135 -12.55 -5.56 -16.18
N THR A 136 -12.16 -6.80 -15.92
CA THR A 136 -11.24 -7.14 -14.81
C THR A 136 -9.87 -6.51 -15.03
N SER A 137 -9.32 -6.62 -16.23
CA SER A 137 -8.03 -5.99 -16.55
C SER A 137 -8.06 -4.46 -16.43
N ALA A 138 -9.18 -3.82 -16.74
CA ALA A 138 -9.35 -2.38 -16.53
C ALA A 138 -9.35 -2.01 -15.04
N LEU A 139 -10.00 -2.82 -14.18
CA LEU A 139 -9.94 -2.70 -12.72
C LEU A 139 -8.49 -2.84 -12.22
N GLU A 140 -7.78 -3.88 -12.67
CA GLU A 140 -6.39 -4.17 -12.30
C GLU A 140 -5.44 -3.04 -12.69
N ILE A 141 -5.56 -2.49 -13.91
CA ILE A 141 -4.76 -1.34 -14.38
C ILE A 141 -4.99 -0.12 -13.47
N GLY A 142 -6.26 0.20 -13.19
CA GLY A 142 -6.61 1.32 -12.33
C GLY A 142 -6.11 1.14 -10.89
N PHE A 143 -6.23 -0.08 -10.36
CA PHE A 143 -5.76 -0.43 -9.03
C PHE A 143 -4.22 -0.36 -8.92
N ALA A 144 -3.50 -0.90 -9.90
CA ALA A 144 -2.04 -0.80 -9.99
C ALA A 144 -1.59 0.66 -10.00
N HIS A 145 -2.21 1.49 -10.85
CA HIS A 145 -1.93 2.92 -10.90
C HIS A 145 -2.16 3.61 -9.55
N ALA A 146 -3.28 3.32 -8.88
CA ALA A 146 -3.59 3.89 -7.56
C ALA A 146 -2.61 3.44 -6.46
N ALA A 147 -2.06 2.22 -6.57
CA ALA A 147 -1.05 1.67 -5.68
C ALA A 147 0.37 2.18 -5.98
N GLY A 148 0.57 2.93 -7.06
CA GLY A 148 1.90 3.35 -7.52
C GLY A 148 2.69 2.24 -8.23
N VAL A 149 2.02 1.16 -8.63
CA VAL A 149 2.66 0.02 -9.29
C VAL A 149 2.63 0.23 -10.81
N PRO A 150 3.79 0.26 -11.49
CA PRO A 150 3.84 0.49 -12.93
C PRO A 150 3.27 -0.69 -13.71
N VAL A 151 2.58 -0.39 -14.80
CA VAL A 151 2.03 -1.40 -15.73
C VAL A 151 2.80 -1.35 -17.05
N PHE A 152 3.29 -2.49 -17.51
CA PHE A 152 4.03 -2.64 -18.76
C PHE A 152 3.30 -3.56 -19.73
N ALA A 153 3.44 -3.32 -21.03
CA ALA A 153 2.91 -4.19 -22.07
C ALA A 153 3.78 -4.14 -23.34
N MET A 154 3.74 -5.19 -24.16
CA MET A 154 4.34 -5.19 -25.51
C MET A 154 3.43 -4.57 -26.57
N GLU A 155 2.16 -4.39 -26.25
CA GLU A 155 1.17 -3.74 -27.10
C GLU A 155 0.35 -2.77 -26.24
N LEU A 156 0.17 -1.53 -26.72
CA LEU A 156 -0.64 -0.56 -26.00
C LEU A 156 -2.12 -0.90 -26.08
N PRO A 157 -2.89 -0.67 -25.00
CA PRO A 157 -4.35 -0.76 -25.05
C PRO A 157 -4.97 0.08 -26.17
N ASN A 158 -6.04 -0.43 -26.78
CA ASN A 158 -6.76 0.30 -27.82
C ASN A 158 -7.41 1.57 -27.27
N GLU A 159 -7.96 1.51 -26.06
CA GLU A 159 -8.60 2.65 -25.42
C GLU A 159 -7.57 3.69 -24.96
N PRO A 160 -7.68 4.95 -25.42
CA PRO A 160 -6.72 6.01 -25.09
C PRO A 160 -6.52 6.23 -23.59
N VAL A 161 -7.57 6.04 -22.78
CA VAL A 161 -7.50 6.23 -21.32
C VAL A 161 -6.49 5.25 -20.71
N PHE A 162 -6.54 3.97 -21.08
CA PHE A 162 -5.63 2.97 -20.53
C PHE A 162 -4.19 3.16 -21.00
N ARG A 163 -3.95 3.75 -22.18
CA ARG A 163 -2.59 4.08 -22.64
C ARG A 163 -1.85 5.04 -21.71
N SER A 164 -2.57 5.88 -20.96
CA SER A 164 -1.96 6.78 -19.99
C SER A 164 -1.43 6.07 -18.73
N PHE A 165 -1.86 4.82 -18.50
CA PHE A 165 -1.47 4.01 -17.34
C PHE A 165 -0.49 2.90 -17.69
N VAL A 166 -0.22 2.66 -18.97
CA VAL A 166 0.58 1.52 -19.45
C VAL A 166 1.81 2.02 -20.22
N GLN A 167 2.97 1.48 -19.86
CA GLN A 167 4.24 1.76 -20.54
C GLN A 167 4.55 0.66 -21.57
N LEU A 168 4.86 1.07 -22.79
CA LEU A 168 5.24 0.15 -23.86
C LEU A 168 6.69 -0.30 -23.69
N VAL A 169 6.92 -1.61 -23.73
CA VAL A 169 8.26 -2.25 -23.68
C VAL A 169 8.41 -3.25 -24.82
N GLY A 170 9.63 -3.54 -25.24
CA GLY A 170 9.89 -4.47 -26.35
C GLY A 170 9.86 -5.93 -25.94
N SER A 171 10.26 -6.25 -24.71
CA SER A 171 10.32 -7.61 -24.19
C SER A 171 10.27 -7.69 -22.65
N PRO A 172 9.97 -8.86 -22.06
CA PRO A 172 10.16 -9.12 -20.63
C PRO A 172 11.59 -8.81 -20.15
N SER A 173 12.61 -9.12 -20.95
CA SER A 173 14.01 -8.88 -20.61
C SER A 173 14.36 -7.39 -20.53
N ASP A 174 13.68 -6.54 -21.31
CA ASP A 174 13.90 -5.08 -21.31
C ASP A 174 13.65 -4.52 -19.91
N ILE A 175 12.56 -4.95 -19.25
CA ILE A 175 12.16 -4.49 -17.90
C ILE A 175 13.29 -4.67 -16.89
N LEU A 176 13.99 -5.80 -16.93
CA LEU A 176 15.05 -6.09 -15.98
C LEU A 176 16.27 -5.21 -16.22
N SER A 177 16.59 -4.95 -17.48
CA SER A 177 17.75 -4.13 -17.85
C SER A 177 17.54 -2.63 -17.62
N THR A 178 16.33 -2.11 -17.85
CA THR A 178 16.06 -0.66 -17.84
C THR A 178 15.25 -0.19 -16.64
N HIS A 179 14.35 -1.01 -16.11
CA HIS A 179 13.36 -0.57 -15.14
C HIS A 179 13.62 -1.13 -13.72
N LEU A 180 14.13 -2.34 -13.54
CA LEU A 180 14.30 -2.86 -12.17
C LEU A 180 15.48 -2.20 -11.42
N HIS A 181 16.57 -1.88 -12.12
CA HIS A 181 17.78 -1.32 -11.51
C HIS A 181 17.87 0.21 -11.58
N ASN A 182 17.14 0.84 -12.51
CA ASN A 182 17.22 2.28 -12.77
C ASN A 182 15.84 2.96 -12.89
N ALA A 183 14.74 2.31 -12.46
CA ALA A 183 13.44 2.96 -12.53
C ALA A 183 13.43 4.27 -11.72
N PRO A 184 12.75 5.31 -12.24
CA PRO A 184 12.38 6.44 -11.40
C PRO A 184 11.54 5.92 -10.24
N PRO A 185 11.61 6.56 -9.05
CA PRO A 185 10.77 6.20 -7.93
C PRO A 185 9.29 6.22 -8.37
N PRO A 186 8.51 5.16 -8.07
CA PRO A 186 7.09 5.18 -8.38
C PRO A 186 6.41 6.33 -7.65
N ALA A 187 5.33 6.85 -8.24
CA ALA A 187 4.50 7.82 -7.52
C ALA A 187 3.90 7.12 -6.29
N PRO A 188 4.18 7.58 -5.06
CA PRO A 188 3.70 6.89 -3.87
C PRO A 188 2.19 7.05 -3.76
N ALA A 189 1.51 6.04 -3.19
CA ALA A 189 0.06 6.01 -2.97
C ALA A 189 -0.44 6.98 -1.87
N LEU A 190 0.14 8.18 -1.78
CA LEU A 190 -0.15 9.18 -0.75
C LEU A 190 -1.32 10.08 -1.11
N LYS A 191 -1.59 10.30 -2.40
CA LYS A 191 -2.64 11.23 -2.85
C LYS A 191 -4.03 10.84 -2.32
N ALA A 192 -4.37 9.56 -2.41
CA ALA A 192 -5.63 9.04 -1.89
C ALA A 192 -5.75 9.22 -0.37
N PHE A 193 -4.66 8.97 0.36
CA PHE A 193 -4.61 9.15 1.81
C PHE A 193 -4.68 10.62 2.22
N GLN A 194 -3.99 11.50 1.50
CA GLN A 194 -4.02 12.94 1.70
C GLN A 194 -5.44 13.50 1.53
N GLU A 195 -6.16 13.06 0.51
CA GLU A 195 -7.57 13.42 0.29
C GLU A 195 -8.52 12.85 1.33
N TYR A 196 -8.28 11.61 1.77
CA TYR A 196 -8.99 11.04 2.91
C TYR A 196 -8.82 11.91 4.15
N TYR A 197 -7.58 12.27 4.47
CA TYR A 197 -7.29 13.05 5.66
C TYR A 197 -7.86 14.47 5.57
N ARG A 198 -7.84 15.10 4.38
CA ARG A 198 -8.49 16.39 4.16
C ARG A 198 -9.97 16.35 4.56
N ARG A 199 -10.70 15.30 4.15
CA ARG A 199 -12.11 15.11 4.55
C ARG A 199 -12.25 14.92 6.06
N ALA A 200 -11.38 14.11 6.67
CA ALA A 200 -11.40 13.87 8.11
C ALA A 200 -11.09 15.15 8.92
N ALA A 201 -10.14 15.98 8.47
CA ALA A 201 -9.80 17.25 9.10
C ALA A 201 -10.95 18.26 9.04
N ILE A 202 -11.65 18.34 7.90
CA ILE A 202 -12.86 19.18 7.75
C ILE A 202 -13.94 18.75 8.74
N GLN A 203 -14.19 17.45 8.86
CA GLN A 203 -15.18 16.91 9.81
C GLN A 203 -14.84 17.25 11.28
N ARG A 204 -13.55 17.39 11.60
CA ARG A 204 -13.06 17.72 12.95
C ARG A 204 -13.00 19.23 13.23
N GLY A 205 -13.28 20.07 12.23
CA GLY A 205 -13.25 21.52 12.37
C GLY A 205 -11.86 22.15 12.22
N TYR A 206 -10.86 21.40 11.72
CA TYR A 206 -9.49 21.89 11.48
C TYR A 206 -9.34 22.65 10.16
N SER A 207 -10.44 22.99 9.49
CA SER A 207 -10.43 23.67 8.18
C SER A 207 -9.90 25.11 8.21
N LYS A 208 -9.68 25.69 9.40
CA LYS A 208 -9.22 27.07 9.59
C LYS A 208 -7.77 27.15 10.10
N GLU A 209 -7.10 26.02 10.28
CA GLU A 209 -5.72 26.02 10.78
C GLU A 209 -4.76 26.55 9.72
N GLY A 210 -3.97 27.56 10.09
CA GLY A 210 -2.91 28.09 9.26
C GLY A 210 -1.64 27.23 9.36
N PRO A 211 -0.66 27.45 8.46
CA PRO A 211 0.61 26.71 8.49
C PRO A 211 1.35 26.82 9.82
N LYS A 212 1.25 27.96 10.50
CA LYS A 212 1.94 28.21 11.77
C LYS A 212 1.34 27.38 12.90
N GLU A 213 0.02 27.37 13.02
CA GLU A 213 -0.70 26.59 14.03
C GLU A 213 -0.46 25.09 13.82
N CYS A 214 -0.56 24.64 12.56
CA CYS A 214 -0.28 23.25 12.18
C CYS A 214 1.15 22.84 12.55
N LEU A 215 2.15 23.70 12.32
CA LEU A 215 3.54 23.43 12.67
C LEU A 215 3.73 23.29 14.19
N LEU A 216 3.08 24.13 14.99
CA LEU A 216 3.19 24.07 16.45
C LEU A 216 2.64 22.74 17.00
N LEU A 217 1.45 22.33 16.53
CA LEU A 217 0.85 21.06 16.91
C LEU A 217 1.70 19.86 16.45
N MET A 218 2.21 19.90 15.22
CA MET A 218 3.11 18.86 14.72
C MET A 218 4.37 18.70 15.58
N VAL A 219 4.96 19.80 16.05
CA VAL A 219 6.15 19.77 16.94
C VAL A 219 5.80 19.19 18.32
N GLU A 220 4.58 19.41 18.82
CA GLU A 220 4.07 18.81 20.04
C GLU A 220 4.02 17.27 19.92
N GLU A 221 3.42 16.75 18.84
CA GLU A 221 3.35 15.30 18.59
C GLU A 221 4.75 14.66 18.43
N VAL A 222 5.68 15.37 17.77
CA VAL A 222 7.08 14.91 17.69
C VAL A 222 7.70 14.83 19.10
N GLY A 223 7.34 15.74 20.00
CA GLY A 223 7.75 15.73 21.40
C GLY A 223 7.16 14.54 22.17
N GLU A 224 5.90 14.21 21.94
CA GLU A 224 5.21 13.05 22.53
C GLU A 224 5.86 11.74 22.05
N LEU A 225 6.09 11.61 20.74
CA LEU A 225 6.81 10.48 20.13
C LEU A 225 8.22 10.33 20.73
N ALA A 226 8.98 11.42 20.84
CA ALA A 226 10.31 11.41 21.43
C ALA A 226 10.28 10.94 22.90
N ARG A 227 9.25 11.34 23.66
CA ARG A 227 9.07 10.89 25.05
C ARG A 227 8.74 9.40 25.12
N ALA A 228 7.88 8.90 24.24
CA ALA A 228 7.50 7.49 24.15
C ALA A 228 8.73 6.61 23.84
N VAL A 229 9.50 6.96 22.81
CA VAL A 229 10.72 6.24 22.41
C VAL A 229 11.77 6.25 23.54
N ARG A 230 12.02 7.41 24.17
CA ARG A 230 12.96 7.51 25.31
C ARG A 230 12.56 6.62 26.49
N LYS A 231 11.25 6.49 26.75
CA LYS A 231 10.74 5.64 27.81
C LYS A 231 11.02 4.17 27.48
N ARG A 232 10.82 3.74 26.24
CA ARG A 232 11.14 2.37 25.81
C ARG A 232 12.62 2.05 25.99
N GLU A 233 13.52 2.86 25.45
CA GLU A 233 14.97 2.62 25.52
C GLU A 233 15.49 2.51 26.95
N LYS A 234 14.94 3.32 27.88
CA LYS A 234 15.31 3.28 29.30
C LYS A 234 14.70 2.09 30.05
N LEU A 235 13.60 1.50 29.56
CA LEU A 235 12.90 0.38 30.19
C LEU A 235 13.35 -1.00 29.68
N VAL A 236 14.22 -1.08 28.65
CA VAL A 236 14.76 -2.36 28.12
C VAL A 236 15.47 -3.21 29.21
N ARG A 237 15.76 -2.67 30.41
CA ARG A 237 16.26 -3.48 31.54
C ARG A 237 15.20 -4.14 32.40
N HIS A 238 13.96 -3.64 32.48
CA HIS A 238 12.90 -4.23 33.30
C HIS A 238 11.49 -3.90 32.74
N ALA A 239 10.79 -4.95 32.30
CA ALA A 239 9.35 -5.05 32.02
C ALA A 239 8.83 -4.66 30.61
N SER A 240 7.88 -5.48 30.15
CA SER A 240 7.05 -5.29 28.95
C SER A 240 6.07 -4.13 29.16
N TYR A 241 6.28 -3.01 28.49
CA TYR A 241 5.32 -1.90 28.44
C TYR A 241 4.49 -1.95 27.17
N GLU A 242 3.27 -1.40 27.24
CA GLU A 242 2.32 -1.33 26.13
C GLU A 242 2.90 -0.58 24.92
N ALA A 243 3.19 -1.29 23.85
CA ALA A 243 3.65 -0.75 22.56
C ALA A 243 2.60 0.14 21.83
N VAL A 244 1.45 0.35 22.47
CA VAL A 244 0.31 1.10 21.96
C VAL A 244 0.59 2.60 21.92
N SER A 245 1.39 3.15 22.85
CA SER A 245 1.69 4.59 22.88
C SER A 245 2.56 5.03 21.70
N GLU A 246 3.70 4.38 21.41
CA GLU A 246 4.60 4.79 20.32
C GLU A 246 3.94 4.73 18.94
N SER A 247 3.11 3.70 18.72
CA SER A 247 2.42 3.51 17.45
C SER A 247 1.40 4.62 17.19
N HIS A 248 0.74 5.11 18.25
CA HIS A 248 -0.17 6.25 18.16
C HIS A 248 0.58 7.56 17.94
N GLU A 249 1.64 7.85 18.72
CA GLU A 249 2.40 9.10 18.54
C GLU A 249 3.03 9.19 17.13
N LEU A 250 3.51 8.06 16.60
CA LEU A 250 4.04 8.00 15.24
C LEU A 250 2.94 8.27 14.20
N ALA A 251 1.74 7.73 14.43
CA ALA A 251 0.60 8.00 13.58
C ALA A 251 0.21 9.49 13.64
N ASP A 252 0.17 10.10 14.82
CA ASP A 252 -0.19 11.51 14.97
C ASP A 252 0.81 12.43 14.26
N VAL A 253 2.11 12.19 14.39
CA VAL A 253 3.14 12.89 13.60
C VAL A 253 2.88 12.77 12.10
N PHE A 254 2.61 11.54 11.61
CA PHE A 254 2.33 11.32 10.20
C PHE A 254 1.06 12.05 9.73
N LEU A 255 -0.01 12.03 10.53
CA LEU A 255 -1.25 12.73 10.23
C LEU A 255 -1.03 14.25 10.14
N TYR A 256 -0.22 14.85 11.00
CA TYR A 256 0.12 16.28 10.88
C TYR A 256 1.01 16.60 9.69
N VAL A 257 1.93 15.71 9.28
CA VAL A 257 2.68 15.90 8.02
C VAL A 257 1.72 15.95 6.83
N VAL A 258 0.75 15.03 6.79
CA VAL A 258 -0.28 15.01 5.74
C VAL A 258 -1.21 16.22 5.85
N HIS A 259 -1.55 16.65 7.07
CA HIS A 259 -2.34 17.86 7.29
C HIS A 259 -1.61 19.11 6.76
N MET A 260 -0.32 19.24 7.08
CA MET A 260 0.52 20.34 6.63
C MET A 260 0.57 20.44 5.11
N ALA A 261 0.67 19.30 4.41
CA ALA A 261 0.61 19.27 2.95
C ALA A 261 -0.73 19.84 2.42
N ASN A 262 -1.85 19.47 3.05
CA ASN A 262 -3.16 20.04 2.72
C ASN A 262 -3.26 21.54 3.02
N VAL A 263 -2.76 22.00 4.16
CA VAL A 263 -2.77 23.42 4.58
C VAL A 263 -1.91 24.27 3.63
N LEU A 264 -0.79 23.72 3.14
CA LEU A 264 0.11 24.39 2.20
C LEU A 264 -0.33 24.28 0.73
N GLY A 265 -1.33 23.44 0.41
CA GLY A 265 -1.76 23.18 -0.97
C GLY A 265 -0.73 22.40 -1.79
N ILE A 266 0.03 21.51 -1.15
CA ILE A 266 1.10 20.72 -1.77
C ILE A 266 0.58 19.31 -2.07
N ASP A 267 0.82 18.80 -3.28
CA ASP A 267 0.64 17.37 -3.60
C ASP A 267 1.81 16.58 -2.97
N LEU A 268 1.52 15.86 -1.89
CA LEU A 268 2.55 15.16 -1.12
C LEU A 268 3.18 14.02 -1.93
N ALA A 269 2.41 13.38 -2.82
CA ALA A 269 2.93 12.28 -3.63
C ALA A 269 3.99 12.78 -4.64
N ASP A 270 3.69 13.90 -5.31
CA ASP A 270 4.63 14.51 -6.25
C ASP A 270 5.90 14.97 -5.53
N VAL A 271 5.78 15.66 -4.39
CA VAL A 271 6.95 16.16 -3.64
C VAL A 271 7.84 15.04 -3.11
N VAL A 272 7.25 13.94 -2.63
CA VAL A 272 8.04 12.77 -2.19
C VAL A 272 8.80 12.16 -3.36
N ARG A 273 8.13 11.93 -4.50
CA ARG A 273 8.77 11.37 -5.71
C ARG A 273 9.92 12.24 -6.21
N ASP A 274 9.70 13.56 -6.28
CA ASP A 274 10.73 14.51 -6.72
C ASP A 274 11.93 14.49 -5.77
N LYS A 275 11.66 14.41 -4.46
CA LYS A 275 12.70 14.35 -3.44
C LYS A 275 13.51 13.07 -3.50
N GLU A 276 12.89 11.93 -3.74
CA GLU A 276 13.57 10.65 -3.93
C GLU A 276 14.45 10.66 -5.18
N THR A 277 13.96 11.20 -6.29
CA THR A 277 14.73 11.35 -7.53
C THR A 277 16.02 12.16 -7.30
N LEU A 278 15.91 13.26 -6.56
CA LEU A 278 17.06 14.07 -6.17
C LEU A 278 18.04 13.32 -5.24
N ASN A 279 17.52 12.52 -4.31
CA ASN A 279 18.36 11.74 -3.39
C ASN A 279 19.13 10.64 -4.15
N ILE A 280 18.51 9.95 -5.10
CA ILE A 280 19.15 8.97 -5.97
C ILE A 280 20.26 9.62 -6.78
N THR A 281 19.97 10.77 -7.42
CA THR A 281 20.96 11.52 -8.20
C THR A 281 22.18 11.89 -7.36
N LYS A 282 21.97 12.38 -6.12
CA LYS A 282 23.06 12.71 -5.19
C LYS A 282 23.86 11.47 -4.77
N PHE A 283 23.18 10.37 -4.49
CA PHE A 283 23.84 9.11 -4.12
C PHE A 283 24.75 8.60 -5.23
N LEU A 284 24.26 8.57 -6.48
CA LEU A 284 25.04 8.16 -7.65
C LEU A 284 26.24 9.08 -7.88
N ALA A 285 26.07 10.40 -7.74
CA ALA A 285 27.16 11.38 -7.87
C ALA A 285 28.24 11.27 -6.78
N THR A 286 27.94 10.60 -5.65
CA THR A 286 28.91 10.38 -4.56
C THR A 286 29.67 9.06 -4.73
N MET A 287 29.18 8.16 -5.60
CA MET A 287 29.79 6.84 -5.88
C MET A 287 30.63 6.80 -7.17
N GLY A 288 30.54 7.82 -8.03
CA GLY A 288 31.38 7.99 -9.23
C GLY A 288 32.57 8.90 -8.98
#